data_AF-A0A540VPN7-F1
#
_entry.id   AF-A0A540VPN7-F1
#
_cell.length_a   1.000
_cell.length_b   1.000
_cell.length_c   1.000
_cell.angle_alpha   90.00
_cell.angle_beta   90.00
_cell.angle_gamma   90.00
#
_symmetry.space_group_name_H-M   'P 1'
#
loop_
_entity.id
_entity.type
_entity.pdbx_description
1 polymer ?
#
loop_
_entity_poly.entity_id
_entity_poly.type
_entity_poly.pdbx_seq_one_letter_code
_entity_poly.pdbx_strand_id
1 'polypeptide(L)'
;MNAYDDHAPIIGKKLWTIALEWSHLGSHPGTQKDREERIQAVRGRKKVINGSRSKKSAREAVEAAADAIRYARNTRQARRTDAKLGVCYVDTQFRPMGCATRKLPAKAPRGRPPVLLPEGSMDERLRKRVEAPVLDGLRQHYRTDDAGTEQVKITRDPGEVGIRQSTYLDWEFYSRATKHPKKITNSTVIVPRDWRLRVLNEGLASLDGMLTLDAQRIESTAGDVTVYAAVWLSQGRGYALTPVRGYIALGHGQSYHALTRAKAVPGLRRKLNQTDVDQILEDRGGLAGLAQRFPSITVTVRDAQKTGSCDYGIRSWCHRTGLPYDQGEATLAQVYRAYQQVPLPEARAAMLRAVRRHRRSIMRDAA
;
A
#
# COMPACT_ATOMS: atom_id res chain seq x y z
N MET A 1 -36.14 7.78 -13.04
CA MET A 1 -36.98 8.31 -14.13
C MET A 1 -36.78 9.82 -14.20
N ASN A 2 -36.89 10.41 -15.39
CA ASN A 2 -36.68 11.85 -15.60
C ASN A 2 -38.04 12.54 -15.59
N ALA A 3 -38.31 13.37 -14.57
CA ALA A 3 -39.60 14.04 -14.41
C ALA A 3 -40.04 14.84 -15.65
N TYR A 4 -39.09 15.32 -16.47
CA TYR A 4 -39.41 15.99 -17.73
C TYR A 4 -40.13 15.05 -18.71
N ASP A 5 -39.63 13.83 -18.88
CA ASP A 5 -40.14 12.89 -19.87
C ASP A 5 -41.55 12.41 -19.52
N ASP A 6 -41.84 12.29 -18.22
CA ASP A 6 -43.14 11.83 -17.72
C ASP A 6 -44.22 12.93 -17.79
N HIS A 7 -43.85 14.18 -17.47
CA HIS A 7 -44.84 15.24 -17.25
C HIS A 7 -44.88 16.32 -18.34
N ALA A 8 -43.77 16.65 -19.00
CA ALA A 8 -43.74 17.70 -20.02
C ALA A 8 -44.62 17.39 -21.24
N PRO A 9 -44.74 16.14 -21.73
CA PRO A 9 -45.71 15.80 -22.78
C PRO A 9 -47.16 16.02 -22.36
N ILE A 10 -47.46 15.88 -21.06
CA ILE A 10 -48.82 15.99 -20.52
C ILE A 10 -49.23 17.46 -20.38
N ILE A 11 -48.42 18.28 -19.72
CA ILE A 11 -48.78 19.69 -19.41
C ILE A 11 -48.30 20.70 -20.45
N GLY A 12 -47.34 20.31 -21.29
CA GLY A 12 -46.72 21.17 -22.29
C GLY A 12 -45.66 22.12 -21.72
N LYS A 13 -44.81 22.67 -22.60
CA LYS A 13 -43.61 23.44 -22.23
C LYS A 13 -43.89 24.65 -21.34
N LYS A 14 -44.97 25.41 -21.60
CA LYS A 14 -45.28 26.64 -20.84
C LYS A 14 -45.70 26.34 -19.40
N LEU A 15 -46.52 25.32 -19.18
CA LEU A 15 -46.92 24.91 -17.84
C LEU A 15 -45.79 24.19 -17.11
N TRP A 16 -44.92 23.51 -17.85
CA TRP A 16 -43.69 22.94 -17.30
C TRP A 16 -42.75 24.03 -16.72
N THR A 17 -42.65 25.20 -17.36
CA THR A 17 -41.89 26.32 -16.78
C THR A 17 -42.43 26.75 -15.42
N ILE A 18 -43.76 26.78 -15.25
CA ILE A 18 -44.39 27.08 -13.96
C ILE A 18 -44.09 25.97 -12.94
N ALA A 19 -44.16 24.69 -13.34
CA ALA A 19 -43.80 23.58 -12.47
C ALA A 19 -42.33 23.66 -12.01
N LEU A 20 -41.42 24.05 -12.89
CA LEU A 20 -40.01 24.30 -12.55
C LEU A 20 -39.90 25.42 -11.51
N GLU A 21 -40.53 26.57 -11.73
CA GLU A 21 -40.55 27.68 -10.76
C GLU A 21 -41.07 27.23 -9.39
N TRP A 22 -42.18 26.50 -9.36
CA TRP A 22 -42.79 26.03 -8.10
C TRP A 22 -41.96 24.95 -7.40
N SER A 23 -41.20 24.16 -8.14
CA SER A 23 -40.31 23.15 -7.56
C SER A 23 -39.12 23.74 -6.78
N HIS A 24 -38.81 25.02 -6.97
CA HIS A 24 -37.81 25.73 -6.18
C HIS A 24 -38.34 26.19 -4.81
N LEU A 25 -39.66 26.29 -4.67
CA LEU A 25 -40.30 26.65 -3.42
C LEU A 25 -40.49 25.38 -2.57
N GLY A 26 -40.33 25.50 -1.24
CA GLY A 26 -40.56 24.40 -0.30
C GLY A 26 -42.01 23.87 -0.32
N SER A 27 -42.96 24.73 -0.72
CA SER A 27 -44.38 24.42 -0.93
C SER A 27 -44.90 25.13 -2.20
N HIS A 28 -46.07 24.72 -2.69
CA HIS A 28 -46.71 25.45 -3.79
C HIS A 28 -47.06 26.89 -3.37
N PRO A 29 -46.94 27.89 -4.26
CA PRO A 29 -47.17 29.28 -3.90
C PRO A 29 -48.65 29.60 -3.69
N GLY A 30 -48.94 30.51 -2.75
CA GLY A 30 -50.25 31.13 -2.56
C GLY A 30 -51.39 30.17 -2.22
N THR A 31 -52.62 30.64 -2.45
CA THR A 31 -53.83 29.83 -2.34
C THR A 31 -54.07 29.00 -3.59
N GLN A 32 -55.00 28.03 -3.54
CA GLN A 32 -55.38 27.26 -4.73
C GLN A 32 -55.86 28.17 -5.86
N LYS A 33 -56.63 29.22 -5.52
CA LYS A 33 -57.18 30.17 -6.48
C LYS A 33 -56.07 30.93 -7.22
N ASP A 34 -55.07 31.43 -6.50
CA ASP A 34 -53.93 32.16 -7.08
C ASP A 34 -53.16 31.28 -8.09
N ARG A 35 -53.02 29.99 -7.78
CA ARG A 35 -52.39 29.01 -8.67
C ARG A 35 -53.21 28.77 -9.93
N GLU A 36 -54.52 28.62 -9.81
CA GLU A 36 -55.41 28.43 -10.96
C GLU A 36 -55.45 29.67 -11.87
N GLU A 37 -55.41 30.87 -11.29
CA GLU A 37 -55.35 32.14 -12.00
C GLU A 37 -54.03 32.29 -12.76
N ARG A 38 -52.89 31.99 -12.10
CA ARG A 38 -51.58 32.02 -12.74
C ARG A 38 -51.48 31.06 -13.92
N ILE A 39 -52.03 29.84 -13.81
CA ILE A 39 -52.07 28.86 -14.91
C ILE A 39 -52.99 29.32 -16.04
N GLN A 40 -54.07 30.07 -15.74
CA GLN A 40 -54.97 30.62 -16.77
C GLN A 40 -54.38 31.80 -17.52
N ALA A 41 -53.57 32.62 -16.87
CA ALA A 41 -52.88 33.73 -17.51
C ALA A 41 -51.93 33.27 -18.63
N VAL A 42 -51.52 31.99 -18.64
CA VAL A 42 -50.67 31.41 -19.68
C VAL A 42 -51.43 31.25 -21.01
N ARG A 43 -51.22 32.20 -21.93
CA ARG A 43 -51.78 32.13 -23.29
C ARG A 43 -51.25 30.92 -24.06
N GLY A 44 -52.15 30.22 -24.75
CA GLY A 44 -51.81 29.06 -25.58
C GLY A 44 -51.33 27.85 -24.77
N ARG A 45 -51.78 27.69 -23.52
CA ARG A 45 -51.51 26.48 -22.73
C ARG A 45 -52.12 25.25 -23.38
N LYS A 46 -51.43 24.10 -23.29
CA LYS A 46 -51.91 22.81 -23.79
C LYS A 46 -53.13 22.36 -22.98
N LYS A 47 -54.07 21.63 -23.59
CA LYS A 47 -55.13 20.93 -22.84
C LYS A 47 -54.50 19.76 -22.09
N VAL A 48 -54.77 19.65 -20.79
CA VAL A 48 -54.05 18.73 -19.88
C VAL A 48 -54.94 17.53 -19.59
N ILE A 49 -54.42 16.31 -19.81
CA ILE A 49 -55.01 14.98 -19.53
C ILE A 49 -56.43 14.81 -20.12
N ASN A 50 -56.62 13.86 -21.05
CA ASN A 50 -57.90 13.55 -21.71
C ASN A 50 -58.57 14.75 -22.40
N GLY A 51 -57.80 15.77 -22.80
CA GLY A 51 -58.32 16.94 -23.51
C GLY A 51 -59.09 17.94 -22.63
N SER A 52 -59.05 17.80 -21.30
CA SER A 52 -59.75 18.72 -20.39
C SER A 52 -59.14 20.13 -20.42
N ARG A 53 -60.02 21.14 -20.43
CA ARG A 53 -59.67 22.56 -20.26
C ARG A 53 -59.85 23.05 -18.83
N SER A 54 -60.22 22.15 -17.91
CA SER A 54 -60.50 22.51 -16.52
C SER A 54 -59.29 23.16 -15.86
N LYS A 55 -59.56 24.25 -15.13
CA LYS A 55 -58.56 24.98 -14.35
C LYS A 55 -57.95 24.07 -13.28
N LYS A 56 -58.78 23.22 -12.68
CA LYS A 56 -58.41 22.24 -11.66
C LYS A 56 -57.45 21.18 -12.19
N SER A 57 -57.75 20.54 -13.34
CA SER A 57 -56.89 19.48 -13.88
C SER A 57 -55.52 20.00 -14.33
N ALA A 58 -55.49 21.21 -14.89
CA ALA A 58 -54.23 21.86 -15.24
C ALA A 58 -53.39 22.20 -13.99
N ARG A 59 -54.03 22.65 -12.89
CA ARG A 59 -53.37 22.89 -11.61
C ARG A 59 -52.77 21.61 -11.04
N GLU A 60 -53.58 20.56 -10.89
CA GLU A 60 -53.14 19.29 -10.29
C GLU A 60 -51.97 18.67 -11.06
N ALA A 61 -51.98 18.73 -12.38
CA ALA A 61 -50.88 18.21 -13.18
C ALA A 61 -49.59 19.05 -13.06
N VAL A 62 -49.70 20.39 -12.90
CA VAL A 62 -48.56 21.27 -12.66
C VAL A 62 -47.99 21.06 -11.25
N GLU A 63 -48.84 20.89 -10.25
CA GLU A 63 -48.43 20.57 -8.87
C GLU A 63 -47.73 19.21 -8.81
N ALA A 64 -48.31 18.17 -9.41
CA ALA A 64 -47.70 16.84 -9.50
C ALA A 64 -46.34 16.87 -10.20
N ALA A 65 -46.21 17.63 -11.30
CA ALA A 65 -44.94 17.83 -11.97
C ALA A 65 -43.92 18.56 -11.08
N ALA A 66 -44.34 19.60 -10.35
CA ALA A 66 -43.47 20.35 -9.44
C ALA A 66 -42.95 19.45 -8.30
N ASP A 67 -43.81 18.60 -7.73
CA ASP A 67 -43.43 17.66 -6.67
C ASP A 67 -42.51 16.56 -7.18
N ALA A 68 -42.74 16.02 -8.38
CA ALA A 68 -41.84 15.06 -9.01
C ALA A 68 -40.45 15.66 -9.26
N ILE A 69 -40.37 16.93 -9.72
CA ILE A 69 -39.10 17.65 -9.87
C ILE A 69 -38.41 17.82 -8.51
N ARG A 70 -39.15 18.22 -7.47
CA ARG A 70 -38.62 18.41 -6.11
C ARG A 70 -38.07 17.10 -5.55
N TYR A 71 -38.83 16.01 -5.66
CA TYR A 71 -38.41 14.67 -5.25
C TYR A 71 -37.13 14.23 -5.97
N ALA A 72 -37.05 14.41 -7.29
CA ALA A 72 -35.87 14.06 -8.07
C ALA A 72 -34.62 14.87 -7.65
N ARG A 73 -34.79 16.17 -7.33
CA ARG A 73 -33.71 17.03 -6.82
C ARG A 73 -33.23 16.58 -5.44
N ASN A 74 -34.16 16.34 -4.51
CA ASN A 74 -33.84 15.88 -3.15
C ASN A 74 -33.13 14.54 -3.19
N THR A 75 -33.61 13.59 -4.00
CA THR A 75 -32.97 12.29 -4.20
C THR A 75 -31.55 12.43 -4.74
N ARG A 76 -31.34 13.32 -5.72
CA ARG A 76 -30.00 13.59 -6.27
C ARG A 76 -29.08 14.24 -5.23
N GLN A 77 -29.59 15.15 -4.40
CA GLN A 77 -28.83 15.79 -3.34
C GLN A 77 -28.45 14.79 -2.25
N ALA A 78 -29.37 13.94 -1.81
CA ALA A 78 -29.10 12.84 -0.87
C ALA A 78 -27.99 11.93 -1.41
N ARG A 79 -28.10 11.46 -2.66
CA ARG A 79 -27.06 10.67 -3.32
C ARG A 79 -25.70 11.37 -3.38
N ARG A 80 -25.67 12.70 -3.54
CA ARG A 80 -24.41 13.48 -3.51
C ARG A 80 -23.82 13.56 -2.11
N THR A 81 -24.66 13.73 -1.08
CA THR A 81 -24.22 13.71 0.32
C THR A 81 -23.68 12.33 0.68
N ASP A 82 -24.39 11.26 0.33
CA ASP A 82 -23.97 9.88 0.57
C ASP A 82 -22.65 9.54 -0.14
N ALA A 83 -22.50 9.97 -1.40
CA ALA A 83 -21.24 9.81 -2.13
C ALA A 83 -20.07 10.58 -1.48
N LYS A 84 -20.32 11.77 -0.91
CA LYS A 84 -19.31 12.50 -0.13
C LYS A 84 -18.94 11.77 1.16
N LEU A 85 -19.87 11.04 1.75
CA LEU A 85 -19.67 10.20 2.93
C LEU A 85 -19.09 8.81 2.60
N GLY A 86 -18.81 8.52 1.33
CA GLY A 86 -18.26 7.23 0.89
C GLY A 86 -19.28 6.08 0.85
N VAL A 87 -20.58 6.36 0.96
CA VAL A 87 -21.64 5.36 0.88
C VAL A 87 -21.97 5.08 -0.59
N CYS A 88 -21.47 3.97 -1.14
CA CYS A 88 -21.84 3.49 -2.47
C CYS A 88 -23.20 2.78 -2.40
N TYR A 89 -24.28 3.45 -2.83
CA TYR A 89 -25.56 2.78 -3.05
C TYR A 89 -25.47 1.85 -4.26
N VAL A 90 -25.43 0.54 -4.00
CA VAL A 90 -25.72 -0.47 -5.00
C VAL A 90 -27.23 -0.39 -5.26
N ASP A 91 -27.63 0.17 -6.40
CA ASP A 91 -29.03 0.31 -6.78
C ASP A 91 -29.62 -1.11 -7.00
N THR A 92 -30.20 -1.70 -5.96
CA THR A 92 -30.71 -3.09 -5.97
C THR A 92 -31.88 -3.30 -6.93
N GLN A 93 -32.44 -2.22 -7.47
CA GLN A 93 -33.50 -2.25 -8.48
C GLN A 93 -32.99 -2.11 -9.92
N PHE A 94 -31.67 -2.04 -10.16
CA PHE A 94 -31.13 -2.20 -11.50
C PHE A 94 -31.29 -3.66 -11.93
N ARG A 95 -32.51 -4.01 -12.37
CA ARG A 95 -32.75 -5.24 -13.13
C ARG A 95 -31.75 -5.23 -14.29
N PRO A 96 -30.98 -6.30 -14.50
CA PRO A 96 -30.13 -6.42 -15.68
C PRO A 96 -31.06 -6.55 -16.88
N MET A 97 -31.50 -5.42 -17.43
CA MET A 97 -32.06 -5.40 -18.78
C MET A 97 -30.93 -5.89 -19.68
N GLY A 98 -31.18 -7.01 -20.37
CA GLY A 98 -30.22 -7.71 -21.21
C GLY A 98 -29.36 -6.73 -21.99
N CYS A 99 -28.11 -6.57 -21.54
CA CYS A 99 -27.12 -5.71 -22.16
C CYS A 99 -26.54 -6.44 -23.38
N ALA A 100 -27.41 -6.80 -24.31
CA ALA A 100 -27.01 -7.15 -25.65
C ALA A 100 -26.95 -5.83 -26.45
N THR A 101 -25.73 -5.46 -26.83
CA THR A 101 -25.41 -4.71 -28.06
C THR A 101 -25.83 -3.23 -28.21
N ARG A 102 -25.92 -2.44 -27.14
CA ARG A 102 -25.69 -0.98 -27.27
C ARG A 102 -24.54 -0.50 -26.38
N LYS A 103 -23.32 -0.66 -26.89
CA LYS A 103 -22.18 0.18 -26.52
C LYS A 103 -22.48 1.61 -26.98
N LEU A 104 -23.31 2.34 -26.24
CA LEU A 104 -23.25 3.80 -26.34
C LEU A 104 -21.94 4.20 -25.66
N PRO A 105 -20.96 4.77 -26.39
CA PRO A 105 -19.76 5.27 -25.74
C PRO A 105 -20.22 6.31 -24.73
N ALA A 106 -19.86 6.12 -23.46
CA ALA A 106 -20.02 7.15 -22.47
C ALA A 106 -19.38 8.41 -23.04
N LYS A 107 -20.19 9.44 -23.35
CA LYS A 107 -19.65 10.74 -23.77
C LYS A 107 -18.70 11.18 -22.67
N ALA A 108 -17.41 11.22 -22.99
CA ALA A 108 -16.38 11.63 -22.07
C ALA A 108 -16.78 12.99 -21.45
N PRO A 109 -16.53 13.22 -20.14
CA PRO A 109 -16.63 14.56 -19.59
C PRO A 109 -15.85 15.50 -20.50
N ARG A 110 -16.55 16.53 -21.01
CA ARG A 110 -16.08 17.39 -22.11
C ARG A 110 -14.63 17.85 -21.86
N GLY A 111 -13.76 17.65 -22.84
CA GLY A 111 -12.40 18.22 -22.88
C GLY A 111 -11.23 17.27 -22.59
N ARG A 112 -11.47 16.00 -22.24
CA ARG A 112 -10.38 15.01 -22.14
C ARG A 112 -10.49 13.97 -23.26
N PRO A 113 -9.39 13.66 -23.97
CA PRO A 113 -9.39 12.56 -24.93
C PRO A 113 -9.78 11.25 -24.21
N PRO A 114 -10.50 10.34 -24.88
CA PRO A 114 -10.84 9.05 -24.29
C PRO A 114 -9.56 8.32 -23.91
N VAL A 115 -9.47 7.87 -22.65
CA VAL A 115 -8.37 7.01 -22.22
C VAL A 115 -8.61 5.63 -22.82
N LEU A 116 -7.86 5.31 -23.87
CA LEU A 116 -7.83 3.95 -24.43
C LEU A 116 -7.15 3.05 -23.41
N LEU A 117 -7.91 2.13 -22.82
CA LEU A 117 -7.32 1.09 -22.00
C LEU A 117 -6.52 0.15 -22.91
N PRO A 118 -5.40 -0.44 -22.42
CA PRO A 118 -4.64 -1.43 -23.18
C PRO A 118 -5.54 -2.55 -23.69
N GLU A 119 -5.20 -3.17 -24.81
CA GLU A 119 -5.94 -4.30 -25.35
C GLU A 119 -5.95 -5.51 -24.39
N GLY A 120 -6.95 -6.38 -24.55
CA GLY A 120 -7.11 -7.61 -23.77
C GLY A 120 -8.23 -7.58 -22.73
N SER A 121 -8.49 -8.73 -22.12
CA SER A 121 -9.45 -8.86 -21.01
C SER A 121 -8.97 -8.11 -19.75
N MET A 122 -9.86 -7.89 -18.78
CA MET A 122 -9.45 -7.29 -17.49
C MET A 122 -8.46 -8.18 -16.75
N ASP A 123 -8.63 -9.51 -16.82
CA ASP A 123 -7.75 -10.46 -16.16
C ASP A 123 -6.38 -10.57 -16.85
N GLU A 124 -6.31 -10.48 -18.18
CA GLU A 124 -5.04 -10.38 -18.92
C GLU A 124 -4.25 -9.12 -18.54
N ARG A 125 -4.95 -7.98 -18.46
CA ARG A 125 -4.34 -6.71 -18.05
C ARG A 125 -3.84 -6.75 -16.61
N LEU A 126 -4.63 -7.36 -15.71
CA LEU A 126 -4.22 -7.59 -14.33
C LEU A 126 -2.99 -8.50 -14.27
N ARG A 127 -3.00 -9.62 -15.00
CA ARG A 127 -1.87 -10.57 -15.07
C ARG A 127 -0.60 -9.85 -15.52
N LYS A 128 -0.60 -9.17 -16.67
CA LYS A 128 0.56 -8.42 -17.16
C LYS A 128 1.09 -7.41 -16.14
N ARG A 129 0.18 -6.74 -15.41
CA ARG A 129 0.51 -5.74 -14.39
C ARG A 129 1.06 -6.32 -13.08
N VAL A 130 0.79 -7.59 -12.77
CA VAL A 130 1.28 -8.27 -11.57
C VAL A 130 2.56 -9.04 -11.90
N GLU A 131 2.59 -9.71 -13.06
CA GLU A 131 3.65 -10.60 -13.47
C GLU A 131 5.00 -9.89 -13.60
N ALA A 132 5.04 -8.75 -14.30
CA ALA A 132 6.29 -8.00 -14.50
C ALA A 132 7.01 -7.63 -13.18
N PRO A 133 6.39 -6.93 -12.21
CA PRO A 133 7.07 -6.56 -10.97
C PRO A 133 7.39 -7.77 -10.06
N VAL A 134 6.59 -8.84 -10.11
CA VAL A 134 6.87 -10.06 -9.34
C VAL A 134 8.10 -10.79 -9.91
N LEU A 135 8.19 -10.93 -11.24
CA LEU A 135 9.35 -11.54 -11.89
C LEU A 135 10.61 -10.69 -11.76
N ASP A 136 10.48 -9.36 -11.85
CA ASP A 136 11.59 -8.43 -11.63
C ASP A 136 12.16 -8.57 -10.20
N GLY A 137 11.28 -8.53 -9.19
CA GLY A 137 11.71 -8.76 -7.80
C GLY A 137 12.26 -10.17 -7.55
N LEU A 138 11.75 -11.20 -8.26
CA LEU A 138 12.31 -12.54 -8.20
C LEU A 138 13.77 -12.57 -8.70
N ARG A 139 14.04 -11.99 -9.88
CA ARG A 139 15.37 -11.97 -10.50
C ARG A 139 16.35 -11.06 -9.77
N GLN A 140 15.86 -9.95 -9.22
CA GLN A 140 16.70 -8.99 -8.50
C GLN A 140 17.23 -9.56 -7.18
N HIS A 141 16.44 -10.37 -6.49
CA HIS A 141 16.73 -10.78 -5.12
C HIS A 141 17.16 -12.23 -4.96
N TYR A 142 16.94 -13.08 -5.96
CA TYR A 142 17.21 -14.50 -5.86
C TYR A 142 18.01 -15.00 -7.05
N ARG A 143 18.82 -16.02 -6.80
CA ARG A 143 19.44 -16.76 -7.92
C ARG A 143 18.37 -17.62 -8.57
N THR A 144 18.17 -17.42 -9.86
CA THR A 144 17.30 -18.27 -10.68
C THR A 144 18.16 -19.08 -11.65
N ASP A 145 17.58 -20.15 -12.20
CA ASP A 145 18.26 -21.00 -13.16
C ASP A 145 17.98 -20.45 -14.56
N ASP A 146 19.03 -19.98 -15.25
CA ASP A 146 18.90 -19.39 -16.59
C ASP A 146 18.33 -20.35 -17.64
N ALA A 147 18.40 -21.68 -17.40
CA ALA A 147 17.77 -22.68 -18.27
C ALA A 147 16.34 -23.03 -17.89
N GLY A 148 15.89 -22.55 -16.72
CA GLY A 148 14.54 -22.76 -16.22
C GLY A 148 13.54 -21.74 -16.76
N THR A 149 12.28 -21.97 -16.44
CA THR A 149 11.20 -21.02 -16.69
C THR A 149 10.66 -20.44 -15.40
N GLU A 150 10.32 -19.17 -15.43
CA GLU A 150 9.73 -18.43 -14.31
C GLU A 150 8.36 -17.94 -14.73
N GLN A 151 7.35 -18.17 -13.89
CA GLN A 151 5.96 -17.84 -14.20
C GLN A 151 5.26 -17.29 -12.97
N VAL A 152 4.22 -16.47 -13.17
CA VAL A 152 3.40 -15.93 -12.09
C VAL A 152 1.96 -16.44 -12.21
N LYS A 153 1.48 -17.13 -11.18
CA LYS A 153 0.08 -17.54 -11.04
C LYS A 153 -0.62 -16.60 -10.07
N ILE A 154 -1.74 -16.03 -10.50
CA ILE A 154 -2.63 -15.27 -9.63
C ILE A 154 -3.69 -16.20 -9.04
N THR A 155 -3.91 -16.16 -7.72
CA THR A 155 -4.90 -16.97 -7.03
C THR A 155 -5.89 -16.13 -6.21
N ARG A 156 -7.05 -16.70 -5.89
CA ARG A 156 -7.99 -16.15 -4.89
C ARG A 156 -7.91 -16.91 -3.56
N ASP A 157 -7.25 -18.06 -3.55
CA ASP A 157 -7.07 -18.87 -2.35
C ASP A 157 -5.81 -18.39 -1.60
N PRO A 158 -5.94 -17.82 -0.39
CA PRO A 158 -4.78 -17.39 0.39
C PRO A 158 -3.86 -18.55 0.79
N GLY A 159 -4.35 -19.79 0.86
CA GLY A 159 -3.55 -20.97 1.18
C GLY A 159 -2.54 -21.35 0.08
N GLU A 160 -2.85 -21.01 -1.18
CA GLU A 160 -1.96 -21.27 -2.32
C GLU A 160 -0.82 -20.26 -2.47
N VAL A 161 -0.88 -19.10 -1.80
CA VAL A 161 0.15 -18.06 -1.89
C VAL A 161 1.50 -18.64 -1.45
N GLY A 162 2.51 -18.51 -2.31
CA GLY A 162 3.82 -19.13 -2.12
C GLY A 162 4.56 -19.34 -3.45
N ILE A 163 5.34 -20.42 -3.53
CA ILE A 163 6.04 -20.81 -4.75
C ILE A 163 5.94 -22.32 -4.96
N ARG A 164 5.81 -22.72 -6.23
CA ARG A 164 5.93 -24.13 -6.66
C ARG A 164 7.17 -24.23 -7.54
N GLN A 165 8.06 -25.16 -7.21
CA GLN A 165 9.23 -25.45 -8.03
C GLN A 165 9.18 -26.90 -8.52
N SER A 166 9.48 -27.11 -9.80
CA SER A 166 9.69 -28.43 -10.38
C SER A 166 11.09 -28.51 -10.95
N THR A 167 11.71 -29.68 -10.83
CA THR A 167 13.06 -29.90 -11.35
C THR A 167 13.10 -31.14 -12.21
N TYR A 168 13.82 -31.08 -13.33
CA TYR A 168 14.07 -32.24 -14.18
C TYR A 168 15.52 -32.23 -14.67
N LEU A 169 15.98 -33.37 -15.19
CA LEU A 169 17.31 -33.53 -15.76
C LEU A 169 17.23 -33.40 -17.28
N ASP A 170 17.98 -32.47 -17.83
CA ASP A 170 18.14 -32.27 -19.27
C ASP A 170 19.49 -32.82 -19.73
N TRP A 171 19.45 -33.89 -20.51
CA TRP A 171 20.63 -34.54 -21.08
C TRP A 171 21.16 -33.85 -22.33
N GLU A 172 20.34 -33.03 -22.99
CA GLU A 172 20.70 -32.36 -24.23
C GLU A 172 21.47 -31.06 -23.98
N PHE A 173 21.16 -30.35 -22.88
CA PHE A 173 21.73 -29.03 -22.56
C PHE A 173 23.26 -28.97 -22.63
N TYR A 174 23.95 -29.98 -22.08
CA TYR A 174 25.41 -30.08 -22.10
C TYR A 174 25.92 -31.24 -22.96
N SER A 175 25.08 -31.86 -23.78
CA SER A 175 25.40 -33.08 -24.54
C SER A 175 26.71 -33.01 -25.32
N ARG A 176 27.10 -31.82 -25.78
CA ARG A 176 28.35 -31.59 -26.54
C ARG A 176 29.60 -31.42 -25.68
N ALA A 177 29.47 -31.08 -24.40
CA ALA A 177 30.57 -30.71 -23.51
C ALA A 177 30.79 -31.71 -22.37
N THR A 178 29.72 -32.35 -21.87
CA THR A 178 29.80 -33.25 -20.72
C THR A 178 28.81 -34.41 -20.85
N LYS A 179 29.12 -35.54 -20.20
CA LYS A 179 28.21 -36.69 -20.10
C LYS A 179 27.17 -36.54 -18.98
N HIS A 180 27.16 -35.41 -18.26
CA HIS A 180 26.28 -35.18 -17.13
C HIS A 180 25.10 -34.29 -17.53
N PRO A 181 23.87 -34.64 -17.10
CA PRO A 181 22.70 -33.83 -17.41
C PRO A 181 22.72 -32.54 -16.58
N LYS A 182 22.14 -31.48 -17.13
CA LYS A 182 21.85 -30.28 -16.36
C LYS A 182 20.58 -30.50 -15.55
N LYS A 183 20.61 -30.20 -14.25
CA LYS A 183 19.38 -30.11 -13.46
C LYS A 183 18.74 -28.74 -13.69
N ILE A 184 17.59 -28.71 -14.36
CA ILE A 184 16.84 -27.49 -14.66
C ILE A 184 15.75 -27.28 -13.59
N THR A 185 15.59 -26.05 -13.12
CA THR A 185 14.57 -25.67 -12.14
C THR A 185 13.55 -24.69 -12.71
N ASN A 186 12.28 -25.11 -12.81
CA ASN A 186 11.17 -24.24 -13.16
C ASN A 186 10.50 -23.71 -11.89
N SER A 187 10.16 -22.42 -11.87
CA SER A 187 9.57 -21.74 -10.72
C SER A 187 8.26 -21.05 -11.08
N THR A 188 7.19 -21.36 -10.35
CA THR A 188 5.89 -20.68 -10.43
C THR A 188 5.62 -19.94 -9.13
N VAL A 189 5.69 -18.61 -9.16
CA VAL A 189 5.37 -17.75 -8.02
C VAL A 189 3.86 -17.54 -7.97
N ILE A 190 3.25 -17.77 -6.81
CA ILE A 190 1.80 -17.68 -6.62
C ILE A 190 1.49 -16.50 -5.71
N VAL A 191 0.74 -15.52 -6.22
CA VAL A 191 0.36 -14.28 -5.52
C VAL A 191 -1.15 -14.09 -5.52
N PRO A 192 -1.74 -13.38 -4.52
CA PRO A 192 -3.17 -13.14 -4.48
C PRO A 192 -3.62 -12.17 -5.58
N ARG A 193 -4.91 -12.22 -5.96
CA ARG A 193 -5.50 -11.36 -7.01
C ARG A 193 -5.33 -9.87 -6.74
N ASP A 194 -5.37 -9.48 -5.48
CA ASP A 194 -5.22 -8.10 -5.01
C ASP A 194 -3.80 -7.76 -4.55
N TRP A 195 -2.79 -8.57 -4.94
CA TRP A 195 -1.37 -8.35 -4.60
C TRP A 195 -0.90 -6.92 -4.85
N ARG A 196 -1.30 -6.30 -5.97
CA ARG A 196 -0.92 -4.92 -6.27
C ARG A 196 -1.40 -3.92 -5.21
N LEU A 197 -2.60 -4.11 -4.68
CA LEU A 197 -3.17 -3.22 -3.66
C LEU A 197 -2.48 -3.46 -2.31
N ARG A 198 -2.28 -4.73 -1.97
CA ARG A 198 -1.77 -5.15 -0.66
C ARG A 198 -0.25 -4.99 -0.48
N VAL A 199 0.49 -5.14 -1.57
CA VAL A 199 1.96 -5.24 -1.54
C VAL A 199 2.59 -4.11 -2.35
N LEU A 200 2.31 -4.05 -3.66
CA LEU A 200 3.02 -3.12 -4.54
C LEU A 200 2.73 -1.65 -4.22
N ASN A 201 1.46 -1.28 -4.10
CA ASN A 201 1.04 0.09 -3.82
C ASN A 201 1.43 0.55 -2.40
N GLU A 202 1.60 -0.40 -1.48
CA GLU A 202 2.09 -0.15 -0.12
C GLU A 202 3.62 -0.07 -0.04
N GLY A 203 4.33 -0.25 -1.18
CA GLY A 203 5.80 -0.22 -1.22
C GLY A 203 6.47 -1.43 -0.56
N LEU A 204 5.76 -2.56 -0.45
CA LEU A 204 6.24 -3.76 0.25
C LEU A 204 6.80 -4.83 -0.70
N ALA A 205 6.77 -4.61 -2.01
CA ALA A 205 7.14 -5.63 -3.01
C ALA A 205 8.55 -6.19 -2.78
N SER A 206 9.51 -5.32 -2.48
CA SER A 206 10.87 -5.69 -2.11
C SER A 206 11.26 -5.02 -0.81
N LEU A 207 11.60 -5.83 0.21
CA LEU A 207 12.03 -5.35 1.51
C LEU A 207 13.19 -6.21 2.02
N ASP A 208 14.27 -5.57 2.47
CA ASP A 208 15.48 -6.24 2.97
C ASP A 208 16.04 -7.33 2.02
N GLY A 209 15.92 -7.11 0.70
CA GLY A 209 16.35 -8.06 -0.32
C GLY A 209 15.46 -9.31 -0.42
N MET A 210 14.20 -9.23 0.00
CA MET A 210 13.22 -10.30 -0.11
C MET A 210 11.97 -9.84 -0.87
N LEU A 211 11.44 -10.72 -1.72
CA LEU A 211 10.19 -10.50 -2.45
C LEU A 211 8.99 -10.87 -1.55
N THR A 212 8.10 -9.91 -1.33
CA THR A 212 6.85 -10.12 -0.61
C THR A 212 5.74 -10.62 -1.55
N LEU A 213 5.15 -11.76 -1.21
CA LEU A 213 4.11 -12.44 -1.98
C LEU A 213 2.69 -12.08 -1.53
N ASP A 214 2.51 -11.70 -0.27
CA ASP A 214 1.25 -11.16 0.27
C ASP A 214 1.54 -10.38 1.55
N ALA A 215 0.72 -9.39 1.85
CA ALA A 215 0.80 -8.59 3.05
C ALA A 215 -0.59 -8.08 3.45
N GLN A 216 -0.99 -8.33 4.69
CA GLN A 216 -2.21 -7.80 5.28
C GLN A 216 -1.84 -6.94 6.48
N ARG A 217 -2.21 -5.66 6.42
CA ARG A 217 -1.99 -4.73 7.53
C ARG A 217 -2.74 -5.18 8.77
N ILE A 218 -2.07 -5.15 9.91
CA ILE A 218 -2.63 -5.44 11.23
C ILE A 218 -2.71 -4.13 11.99
N GLU A 219 -3.79 -3.91 12.74
CA GLU A 219 -3.86 -2.80 13.68
C GLU A 219 -2.71 -2.87 14.69
N SER A 220 -1.87 -1.85 14.67
CA SER A 220 -0.72 -1.69 15.54
C SER A 220 -1.03 -0.60 16.57
N THR A 221 -0.83 -0.91 17.85
CA THR A 221 -0.88 0.08 18.94
C THR A 221 0.41 0.91 19.01
N ALA A 222 1.44 0.54 18.24
CA ALA A 222 2.74 1.19 18.26
C ALA A 222 2.81 2.29 17.19
N GLY A 223 2.19 3.44 17.48
CA GLY A 223 2.29 4.72 16.77
C GLY A 223 2.86 4.70 15.34
N ASP A 224 4.16 4.96 15.22
CA ASP A 224 4.93 5.15 13.98
C ASP A 224 5.31 3.86 13.25
N VAL A 225 5.01 2.69 13.81
CA VAL A 225 5.34 1.38 13.24
C VAL A 225 4.08 0.70 12.73
N THR A 226 4.03 0.49 11.42
CA THR A 226 3.00 -0.33 10.79
C THR A 226 3.45 -1.79 10.74
N VAL A 227 2.54 -2.71 11.05
CA VAL A 227 2.84 -4.16 11.05
C VAL A 227 1.92 -4.86 10.06
N TYR A 228 2.48 -5.78 9.29
CA TYR A 228 1.76 -6.61 8.32
C TYR A 228 1.94 -8.09 8.67
N ALA A 229 0.88 -8.90 8.61
CA ALA A 229 1.00 -10.34 8.44
C ALA A 229 1.36 -10.59 6.97
N ALA A 230 2.43 -11.30 6.70
CA ALA A 230 2.99 -11.37 5.35
C ALA A 230 3.51 -12.76 5.00
N VAL A 231 3.64 -12.97 3.69
CA VAL A 231 4.34 -14.10 3.09
C VAL A 231 5.44 -13.54 2.21
N TRP A 232 6.68 -13.97 2.39
CA TRP A 232 7.81 -13.57 1.55
C TRP A 232 8.65 -14.77 1.15
N LEU A 233 9.52 -14.61 0.14
CA LEU A 233 10.42 -15.67 -0.30
C LEU A 233 11.74 -15.66 0.48
N SER A 234 12.27 -16.85 0.74
CA SER A 234 13.63 -17.06 1.24
C SER A 234 14.34 -18.10 0.40
N GLN A 235 15.62 -17.86 0.11
CA GLN A 235 16.45 -18.77 -0.67
C GLN A 235 17.28 -19.66 0.24
N GLY A 236 17.14 -20.97 0.02
CA GLY A 236 17.97 -21.99 0.63
C GLY A 236 19.23 -22.27 -0.18
N ARG A 237 19.60 -23.55 -0.28
CA ARG A 237 20.77 -23.97 -1.08
C ARG A 237 20.44 -23.94 -2.59
N GLY A 238 21.36 -23.40 -3.39
CA GLY A 238 21.21 -23.38 -4.85
C GLY A 238 20.01 -22.54 -5.27
N TYR A 239 19.13 -23.08 -6.12
CA TYR A 239 17.92 -22.41 -6.61
C TYR A 239 16.66 -22.71 -5.78
N ALA A 240 16.80 -23.37 -4.63
CA ALA A 240 15.66 -23.71 -3.78
C ALA A 240 15.08 -22.45 -3.12
N LEU A 241 13.80 -22.20 -3.36
CA LEU A 241 13.04 -21.09 -2.82
C LEU A 241 11.92 -21.63 -1.92
N THR A 242 11.74 -20.98 -0.77
CA THR A 242 10.72 -21.37 0.21
C THR A 242 9.89 -20.16 0.62
N PRO A 243 8.56 -20.30 0.72
CA PRO A 243 7.73 -19.23 1.24
C PRO A 243 7.82 -19.23 2.77
N VAL A 244 8.13 -18.08 3.35
CA VAL A 244 8.15 -17.84 4.79
C VAL A 244 6.91 -17.02 5.15
N ARG A 245 6.14 -17.51 6.14
CA ARG A 245 4.98 -16.81 6.70
C ARG A 245 5.38 -16.17 8.02
N GLY A 246 5.02 -14.91 8.20
CA GLY A 246 5.33 -14.19 9.44
C GLY A 246 4.80 -12.77 9.42
N TYR A 247 5.61 -11.85 9.93
CA TYR A 247 5.26 -10.46 10.16
C TYR A 247 6.36 -9.53 9.67
N ILE A 248 5.95 -8.44 9.02
CA ILE A 248 6.82 -7.35 8.59
C ILE A 248 6.46 -6.12 9.42
N ALA A 249 7.44 -5.55 10.13
CA ALA A 249 7.31 -4.24 10.75
C ALA A 249 7.99 -3.19 9.86
N LEU A 250 7.29 -2.08 9.57
CA LEU A 250 7.75 -0.98 8.73
C LEU A 250 7.65 0.34 9.50
N GLY A 251 8.69 1.17 9.43
CA GLY A 251 8.73 2.50 10.04
C GLY A 251 10.02 3.25 9.70
N HIS A 252 9.94 4.58 9.51
CA HIS A 252 11.07 5.46 9.16
C HIS A 252 11.94 4.94 8.00
N GLY A 253 11.31 4.44 6.94
CA GLY A 253 12.00 3.91 5.76
C GLY A 253 12.76 2.58 5.99
N GLN A 254 12.65 2.00 7.19
CA GLN A 254 13.24 0.70 7.52
C GLN A 254 12.16 -0.37 7.64
N SER A 255 12.55 -1.61 7.37
CA SER A 255 11.71 -2.79 7.56
C SER A 255 12.40 -3.86 8.40
N TYR A 256 11.61 -4.75 8.99
CA TYR A 256 12.12 -5.93 9.71
C TYR A 256 11.15 -7.11 9.61
N HIS A 257 11.68 -8.25 9.21
CA HIS A 257 10.96 -9.51 9.06
C HIS A 257 11.09 -10.38 10.30
N ALA A 258 10.00 -10.98 10.78
CA ALA A 258 10.03 -11.91 11.89
C ALA A 258 8.92 -12.97 11.78
N LEU A 259 9.16 -14.17 12.33
CA LEU A 259 8.15 -15.24 12.36
C LEU A 259 6.94 -14.91 13.27
N THR A 260 7.08 -13.95 14.18
CA THR A 260 6.04 -13.59 15.16
C THR A 260 5.92 -12.08 15.29
N ARG A 261 4.69 -11.61 15.52
CA ARG A 261 4.39 -10.19 15.77
C ARG A 261 5.23 -9.62 16.92
N ALA A 262 5.36 -10.38 18.00
CA ALA A 262 6.10 -9.98 19.20
C ALA A 262 7.60 -9.73 18.93
N LYS A 263 8.17 -10.33 17.89
CA LYS A 263 9.57 -10.13 17.50
C LYS A 263 9.75 -9.05 16.44
N ALA A 264 8.74 -8.79 15.60
CA ALA A 264 8.83 -7.84 14.49
C ALA A 264 9.09 -6.41 14.97
N VAL A 265 8.27 -5.89 15.90
CA VAL A 265 8.38 -4.50 16.37
C VAL A 265 9.67 -4.25 17.16
N PRO A 266 10.06 -5.08 18.15
CA PRO A 266 11.36 -4.91 18.81
C PRO A 266 12.54 -5.08 17.85
N GLY A 267 12.42 -5.95 16.84
CA GLY A 267 13.40 -6.11 15.78
C GLY A 267 13.61 -4.83 14.97
N LEU A 268 12.54 -4.23 14.46
CA LEU A 268 12.60 -2.96 13.74
C LEU A 268 13.17 -1.85 14.64
N ARG A 269 12.69 -1.74 15.89
CA ARG A 269 13.21 -0.73 16.83
C ARG A 269 14.72 -0.88 17.04
N ARG A 270 15.23 -2.12 17.15
CA ARG A 270 16.69 -2.34 17.24
C ARG A 270 17.42 -1.90 15.97
N LYS A 271 16.85 -2.14 14.78
CA LYS A 271 17.42 -1.72 13.50
C LYS A 271 17.46 -0.19 13.38
N LEU A 272 16.36 0.49 13.67
CA LEU A 272 16.27 1.95 13.71
C LEU A 272 17.31 2.55 14.67
N ASN A 273 17.40 2.00 15.88
CA ASN A 273 18.39 2.43 16.86
C ASN A 273 19.84 2.23 16.39
N GLN A 274 20.11 1.31 15.46
CA GLN A 274 21.45 1.14 14.88
C GLN A 274 21.72 2.22 13.83
N THR A 275 20.76 2.47 12.94
CA THR A 275 20.84 3.52 11.92
C THR A 275 21.07 4.90 12.55
N ASP A 276 20.38 5.23 13.64
CA ASP A 276 20.59 6.52 14.34
C ASP A 276 22.04 6.68 14.82
N VAL A 277 22.66 5.61 15.34
CA VAL A 277 24.05 5.67 15.78
C VAL A 277 25.00 5.75 14.60
N ASP A 278 24.71 5.05 13.52
CA ASP A 278 25.54 5.09 12.31
C ASP A 278 25.48 6.49 11.67
N GLN A 279 24.32 7.14 11.65
CA GLN A 279 24.18 8.54 11.24
C GLN A 279 24.94 9.49 12.17
N ILE A 280 24.87 9.30 13.49
CA ILE A 280 25.65 10.08 14.46
C ILE A 280 27.16 9.92 14.20
N LEU A 281 27.62 8.73 13.79
CA LEU A 281 29.00 8.53 13.40
C LEU A 281 29.33 9.32 12.14
N GLU A 282 28.50 9.25 11.10
CA GLU A 282 28.76 9.97 9.85
C GLU A 282 28.78 11.50 10.04
N ASP A 283 27.79 12.05 10.74
CA ASP A 283 27.65 13.50 10.93
C ASP A 283 28.71 14.11 11.85
N ARG A 284 29.32 13.30 12.73
CA ARG A 284 30.25 13.78 13.77
C ARG A 284 31.70 13.35 13.55
N GLY A 285 32.11 13.09 12.31
CA GLY A 285 33.51 12.75 12.00
C GLY A 285 33.92 11.34 12.44
N GLY A 286 32.96 10.42 12.49
CA GLY A 286 33.16 9.02 12.80
C GLY A 286 33.47 8.75 14.27
N LEU A 287 34.21 7.66 14.48
CA LEU A 287 34.62 7.22 15.81
C LEU A 287 35.53 8.24 16.52
N ALA A 288 36.29 9.01 15.74
CA ALA A 288 37.20 10.04 16.23
C ALA A 288 36.44 11.16 16.95
N GLY A 289 35.43 11.73 16.30
CA GLY A 289 34.64 12.80 16.91
C GLY A 289 33.77 12.32 18.07
N LEU A 290 33.34 11.06 18.07
CA LEU A 290 32.70 10.46 19.25
C LEU A 290 33.66 10.34 20.44
N ALA A 291 34.87 9.85 20.22
CA ALA A 291 35.88 9.73 21.28
C ALA A 291 36.30 11.11 21.82
N GLN A 292 36.34 12.14 20.98
CA GLN A 292 36.63 13.51 21.38
C GLN A 292 35.49 14.14 22.19
N ARG A 293 34.24 13.96 21.75
CA ARG A 293 33.08 14.63 22.34
C ARG A 293 32.52 13.91 23.56
N PHE A 294 32.66 12.59 23.61
CA PHE A 294 32.20 11.75 24.73
C PHE A 294 33.34 10.85 25.26
N PRO A 295 34.45 11.46 25.72
CA PRO A 295 35.65 10.72 26.08
C PRO A 295 35.43 9.77 27.27
N SER A 296 34.46 10.07 28.13
CA SER A 296 34.15 9.36 29.37
C SER A 296 33.23 8.15 29.21
N ILE A 297 32.72 7.86 28.00
CA ILE A 297 31.89 6.66 27.78
C ILE A 297 32.69 5.41 28.14
N THR A 298 32.17 4.59 29.04
CA THR A 298 32.82 3.34 29.44
C THR A 298 32.64 2.26 28.37
N VAL A 299 33.75 1.67 27.93
CA VAL A 299 33.80 0.49 27.06
C VAL A 299 34.21 -0.72 27.91
N THR A 300 33.38 -1.74 27.96
CA THR A 300 33.61 -2.91 28.82
C THR A 300 34.13 -4.11 28.01
N VAL A 301 34.85 -5.03 28.66
CA VAL A 301 35.20 -6.35 28.08
C VAL A 301 33.94 -7.09 27.61
N ARG A 302 32.83 -6.93 28.34
CA ARG A 302 31.53 -7.50 27.97
C ARG A 302 30.97 -6.93 26.66
N ASP A 303 31.29 -5.68 26.31
CA ASP A 303 30.91 -5.11 25.02
C ASP A 303 31.64 -5.85 23.88
N ALA A 304 32.95 -6.10 24.02
CA ALA A 304 33.73 -6.88 23.05
C ALA A 304 33.25 -8.33 22.92
N GLN A 305 32.97 -9.01 24.04
CA GLN A 305 32.41 -10.36 24.03
C GLN A 305 31.05 -10.43 23.31
N LYS A 306 30.17 -9.44 23.55
CA LYS A 306 28.87 -9.35 22.88
C LYS A 306 28.96 -8.99 21.40
N THR A 307 30.12 -8.57 20.92
CA THR A 307 30.41 -8.40 19.49
C THR A 307 31.11 -9.62 18.88
N GLY A 308 31.31 -10.71 19.64
CA GLY A 308 31.85 -11.98 19.16
C GLY A 308 33.34 -12.17 19.39
N SER A 309 34.01 -11.26 20.08
CA SER A 309 35.44 -11.40 20.41
C SER A 309 35.65 -12.48 21.48
N CYS A 310 36.60 -13.39 21.25
CA CYS A 310 36.98 -14.39 22.25
C CYS A 310 37.84 -13.75 23.37
N ASP A 311 37.79 -14.34 24.58
CA ASP A 311 38.50 -13.82 25.77
C ASP A 311 40.00 -13.63 25.52
N TYR A 312 40.63 -14.63 24.93
CA TYR A 312 42.05 -14.59 24.56
C TYR A 312 42.38 -13.43 23.61
N GLY A 313 41.56 -13.20 22.59
CA GLY A 313 41.76 -12.11 21.64
C GLY A 313 41.68 -10.74 22.29
N ILE A 314 40.74 -10.56 23.22
CA ILE A 314 40.60 -9.32 24.00
C ILE A 314 41.83 -9.11 24.89
N ARG A 315 42.24 -10.12 25.65
CA ARG A 315 43.45 -10.08 26.51
C ARG A 315 44.71 -9.74 25.71
N SER A 316 44.90 -10.42 24.57
CA SER A 316 46.08 -10.23 23.71
C SER A 316 46.15 -8.80 23.16
N TRP A 317 45.02 -8.25 22.71
CA TRP A 317 44.98 -6.88 22.18
C TRP A 317 45.13 -5.83 23.30
N CYS A 318 44.49 -6.02 24.45
CA CYS A 318 44.67 -5.15 25.62
C CYS A 318 46.14 -5.14 26.08
N HIS A 319 46.79 -6.31 26.16
CA HIS A 319 48.20 -6.42 26.52
C HIS A 319 49.09 -5.66 25.54
N ARG A 320 48.85 -5.79 24.22
CA ARG A 320 49.62 -5.12 23.17
C ARG A 320 49.48 -3.60 23.18
N THR A 321 48.32 -3.09 23.59
CA THR A 321 48.01 -1.65 23.58
C THR A 321 48.17 -0.99 24.96
N GLY A 322 48.51 -1.77 25.99
CA GLY A 322 48.65 -1.30 27.36
C GLY A 322 47.32 -0.97 28.06
N LEU A 323 46.18 -1.46 27.55
CA LEU A 323 44.90 -1.31 28.23
C LEU A 323 44.77 -2.32 29.39
N PRO A 324 44.25 -1.91 30.57
CA PRO A 324 44.19 -2.76 31.74
C PRO A 324 43.03 -3.76 31.65
N TYR A 325 43.27 -4.93 31.04
CA TYR A 325 42.25 -5.97 30.88
C TYR A 325 41.55 -6.34 32.20
N ASP A 326 42.31 -6.46 33.29
CA ASP A 326 41.81 -6.93 34.58
C ASP A 326 40.87 -5.94 35.28
N GLN A 327 40.87 -4.67 34.87
CA GLN A 327 39.87 -3.69 35.32
C GLN A 327 38.49 -3.93 34.67
N GLY A 328 38.42 -4.72 33.59
CA GLY A 328 37.18 -5.08 32.90
C GLY A 328 36.56 -3.98 32.05
N GLU A 329 37.09 -2.76 32.11
CA GLU A 329 36.61 -1.59 31.38
C GLU A 329 37.69 -0.52 31.16
N ALA A 330 37.46 0.35 30.17
CA ALA A 330 38.29 1.52 29.87
C ALA A 330 37.40 2.62 29.24
N THR A 331 37.88 3.87 29.22
CA THR A 331 37.11 4.96 28.60
C THR A 331 37.19 4.91 27.07
N LEU A 332 36.18 5.45 26.39
CA LEU A 332 36.11 5.48 24.93
C LEU A 332 37.32 6.20 24.33
N ALA A 333 37.81 7.26 24.98
CA ALA A 333 39.03 7.95 24.58
C ALA A 333 40.28 7.05 24.70
N GLN A 334 40.41 6.27 25.78
CA GLN A 334 41.53 5.34 25.96
C GLN A 334 41.49 4.22 24.92
N VAL A 335 40.31 3.60 24.71
CA VAL A 335 40.15 2.53 23.73
C VAL A 335 40.35 3.03 22.30
N TYR A 336 39.90 4.26 21.99
CA TYR A 336 40.13 4.86 20.68
C TYR A 336 41.63 5.16 20.43
N ARG A 337 42.35 5.69 21.43
CA ARG A 337 43.81 5.89 21.33
C ARG A 337 44.54 4.57 21.10
N ALA A 338 44.17 3.51 21.83
CA ALA A 338 44.70 2.17 21.63
C ALA A 338 44.39 1.61 20.22
N TYR A 339 43.17 1.85 19.72
CA TYR A 339 42.77 1.49 18.36
C TYR A 339 43.56 2.23 17.28
N GLN A 340 43.93 3.49 17.49
CA GLN A 340 44.80 4.22 16.56
C GLN A 340 46.20 3.60 16.46
N GLN A 341 46.70 3.01 17.54
CA GLN A 341 48.01 2.33 17.56
C GLN A 341 47.94 0.95 16.91
N VAL A 342 46.90 0.17 17.24
CA VAL A 342 46.70 -1.19 16.73
C VAL A 342 45.24 -1.35 16.28
N PRO A 343 44.93 -0.97 15.03
CA PRO A 343 43.57 -1.07 14.51
C PRO A 343 43.09 -2.52 14.49
N LEU A 344 41.94 -2.76 15.11
CA LEU A 344 41.31 -4.08 15.17
C LEU A 344 39.78 -3.93 14.96
N PRO A 345 39.16 -4.59 13.97
CA PRO A 345 37.72 -4.49 13.71
C PRO A 345 36.85 -4.78 14.94
N GLU A 346 37.27 -5.73 15.77
CA GLU A 346 36.64 -6.12 17.03
C GLU A 346 36.64 -4.97 18.05
N ALA A 347 37.76 -4.26 18.20
CA ALA A 347 37.85 -3.10 19.09
C ALA A 347 36.94 -1.96 18.59
N ARG A 348 36.87 -1.74 17.27
CA ARG A 348 35.88 -0.82 16.67
C ARG A 348 34.45 -1.24 17.02
N ALA A 349 34.11 -2.51 16.86
CA ALA A 349 32.77 -3.01 17.18
C ALA A 349 32.42 -2.83 18.66
N ALA A 350 33.38 -3.08 19.58
CA ALA A 350 33.21 -2.89 21.01
C ALA A 350 32.93 -1.41 21.37
N MET A 351 33.69 -0.47 20.79
CA MET A 351 33.46 0.96 20.98
C MET A 351 32.09 1.39 20.47
N LEU A 352 31.69 0.97 19.27
CA LEU A 352 30.36 1.27 18.72
C LEU A 352 29.24 0.69 19.59
N ARG A 353 29.46 -0.49 20.15
CA ARG A 353 28.51 -1.09 21.08
C ARG A 353 28.37 -0.30 22.38
N ALA A 354 29.48 0.18 22.94
CA ALA A 354 29.48 1.03 24.13
C ALA A 354 28.72 2.36 23.85
N VAL A 355 28.99 3.01 22.72
CA VAL A 355 28.25 4.21 22.28
C VAL A 355 26.75 3.93 22.19
N ARG A 356 26.34 2.82 21.55
CA ARG A 356 24.92 2.41 21.47
C ARG A 356 24.28 2.20 22.84
N ARG A 357 25.04 1.70 23.83
CA ARG A 357 24.58 1.53 25.22
C ARG A 357 24.33 2.87 25.92
N HIS A 358 25.15 3.89 25.65
CA HIS A 358 25.05 5.23 26.25
C HIS A 358 24.24 6.25 25.43
N ARG A 359 23.54 5.81 24.39
CA ARG A 359 22.83 6.68 23.42
C ARG A 359 21.93 7.74 24.04
N ARG A 360 21.21 7.44 25.11
CA ARG A 360 20.26 8.38 25.72
C ARG A 360 20.98 9.60 26.30
N SER A 361 22.17 9.40 26.85
CA SER A 361 23.03 10.49 27.31
C SER A 361 23.54 11.30 26.13
N ILE A 362 24.05 10.61 25.11
CA ILE A 362 24.59 11.22 23.88
C ILE A 362 23.56 12.09 23.15
N MET A 363 22.31 11.60 23.05
CA MET A 363 21.22 12.33 22.40
C MET A 363 20.71 13.50 23.24
N ARG A 364 20.81 13.43 24.57
CA ARG A 364 20.43 14.56 25.45
C ARG A 364 21.41 15.72 25.32
N ASP A 365 22.70 15.44 25.17
CA ASP A 365 23.74 16.47 24.96
C ASP A 365 23.80 16.97 23.49
N ALA A 366 22.97 16.39 22.62
CA ALA A 366 22.87 16.72 21.21
C ALA A 366 21.68 17.62 20.86
N ALA A 367 20.65 17.63 21.69
CA ALA A 367 19.49 18.51 21.60
C ALA A 367 19.75 19.79 22.40
#